data_AF-A0A6P8AQ15-F1
#
_entry.id   AF-A0A6P8AQ15-F1
#
_cell.length_a   1.000
_cell.length_b   1.000
_cell.length_c   1.000
_cell.angle_alpha   90.00
_cell.angle_beta   90.00
_cell.angle_gamma   90.00
#
_symmetry.space_group_name_H-M   'P 1'
#
loop_
_entity.id
_entity.type
_entity.pdbx_description
1 polymer ?
#
loop_
_entity_poly.entity_id
_entity_poly.type
_entity_poly.pdbx_seq_one_letter_code
_entity_poly.pdbx_strand_id
1 'polypeptide(L)'
;MKPQTFFSPAALATLLSMATSIDAQTSGEACCDLLSKAGLGQRLFNSSSEIYVSTESTYWSLDNANQAPKCIFMPQTTEEVATAVKALTGPAVSSVHTKKTCNKGCKFAVRGAGHMFNAGANNIHDGVTIDFSNMNTTTYHADRSIASIEPGTRWGAVYTELAKYETMVLGGRASTVGVSGLILGGGNSFYSSQRGFACDGVANFEVVLADGSIVNANASNEHADLYRALKGGSSNFGIVTRFDLNTFTAPATLWGGTIGFAASAGAQLISTLQKFVSVLGDEGHRSDSAIIFWTYTQGGGVSEPIIISALHNVEGQVDAPGLSDFLTIPGNVSFAMRTDSLVGFTDELEVARGSYNSWRTLAFKNNGEVMTYAVETYNTMIKEFEAEAPNLGFTAQCMFQGLSVNQFKQAAVHGGNSLGLDDRTENLIMFLGMLAYKDPSLESLVNAKMTAWVDEIKKFAASKGADDEYLFLNYADLSQSPLRSYGEKNLAFMKGVADKYDPRGVFQLNVPGGFKLSKA
;
A
#
# COMPACT_ATOMS: atom_id res chain seq x y z
N MET A 1 -20.87 -84.32 12.25
CA MET A 1 -22.30 -84.70 12.22
C MET A 1 -23.13 -83.42 12.46
N LYS A 2 -24.18 -83.24 11.65
CA LYS A 2 -25.16 -82.13 11.50
C LYS A 2 -25.83 -81.64 12.82
N PRO A 3 -26.68 -80.55 12.84
CA PRO A 3 -27.13 -79.64 11.76
C PRO A 3 -27.15 -78.11 12.10
N GLN A 4 -27.52 -77.35 11.06
CA GLN A 4 -27.80 -75.90 10.97
C GLN A 4 -29.18 -75.49 11.53
N THR A 5 -29.35 -74.20 11.86
CA THR A 5 -30.57 -73.41 11.57
C THR A 5 -30.24 -71.92 11.37
N PHE A 6 -30.88 -71.32 10.35
CA PHE A 6 -30.81 -69.90 9.93
C PHE A 6 -31.82 -69.04 10.70
N PHE A 7 -31.50 -67.76 10.96
CA PHE A 7 -32.43 -66.61 10.93
C PHE A 7 -31.65 -65.28 10.83
N SER A 8 -32.22 -64.31 10.12
CA SER A 8 -31.76 -62.91 9.90
C SER A 8 -33.03 -62.02 9.88
N PRO A 9 -32.96 -60.68 9.93
CA PRO A 9 -32.36 -59.78 10.92
C PRO A 9 -33.41 -58.79 11.49
N ALA A 10 -33.09 -58.05 12.57
CA ALA A 10 -33.87 -56.87 12.96
C ALA A 10 -32.93 -55.72 13.35
N ALA A 11 -33.23 -54.56 12.77
CA ALA A 11 -32.47 -53.32 12.83
C ALA A 11 -32.49 -52.68 14.23
N LEU A 12 -31.35 -52.11 14.64
CA LEU A 12 -31.30 -51.05 15.66
C LEU A 12 -30.56 -49.86 15.06
N ALA A 13 -31.31 -48.78 14.78
CA ALA A 13 -30.77 -47.48 14.50
C ALA A 13 -30.25 -46.87 15.81
N THR A 14 -28.96 -46.53 15.87
CA THR A 14 -28.35 -45.82 16.98
C THR A 14 -28.36 -44.33 16.66
N LEU A 15 -29.15 -43.54 17.40
CA LEU A 15 -29.08 -42.08 17.42
C LEU A 15 -27.80 -41.67 18.18
N LEU A 16 -26.76 -41.26 17.46
CA LEU A 16 -25.68 -40.47 18.04
C LEU A 16 -26.04 -38.99 17.91
N SER A 17 -26.38 -38.36 19.04
CA SER A 17 -26.41 -36.91 19.16
C SER A 17 -24.96 -36.39 19.17
N MET A 18 -24.49 -35.87 18.03
CA MET A 18 -23.31 -35.00 18.05
C MET A 18 -23.78 -33.59 18.38
N ALA A 19 -23.50 -33.16 19.62
CA ALA A 19 -23.49 -31.75 19.95
C ALA A 19 -22.29 -31.09 19.24
N THR A 20 -22.54 -30.46 18.10
CA THR A 20 -21.61 -29.52 17.48
C THR A 20 -21.86 -28.15 18.09
N SER A 21 -21.03 -27.74 19.06
CA SER A 21 -20.93 -26.33 19.41
C SER A 21 -20.23 -25.61 18.26
N ILE A 22 -21.00 -25.11 17.30
CA ILE A 22 -20.52 -24.21 16.26
C ILE A 22 -20.25 -22.87 16.95
N ASP A 23 -18.98 -22.52 17.09
CA ASP A 23 -18.52 -21.22 17.59
C ASP A 23 -18.84 -20.12 16.56
N ALA A 24 -20.03 -19.52 16.65
CA ALA A 24 -20.49 -18.52 15.69
C ALA A 24 -19.79 -17.16 15.90
N GLN A 25 -19.12 -16.66 14.86
CA GLN A 25 -18.68 -15.26 14.75
C GLN A 25 -19.91 -14.33 14.73
N THR A 26 -19.82 -13.12 15.30
CA THR A 26 -20.87 -12.11 15.14
C THR A 26 -21.00 -11.77 13.65
N SER A 27 -22.19 -11.96 13.08
CA SER A 27 -22.44 -11.69 11.66
C SER A 27 -22.23 -10.20 11.34
N GLY A 28 -21.86 -9.88 10.10
CA GLY A 28 -21.69 -8.48 9.69
C GLY A 28 -22.98 -7.65 9.86
N GLU A 29 -24.16 -8.27 9.69
CA GLU A 29 -25.46 -7.62 9.93
C GLU A 29 -25.63 -7.18 11.39
N ALA A 30 -25.29 -8.04 12.35
CA ALA A 30 -25.33 -7.68 13.76
C ALA A 30 -24.34 -6.54 14.08
N CYS A 31 -23.21 -6.46 13.37
CA CYS A 31 -22.26 -5.36 13.50
C CYS A 31 -22.79 -4.03 12.97
N CYS A 32 -23.51 -4.05 11.85
CA CYS A 32 -24.22 -2.89 11.33
C CYS A 32 -25.30 -2.41 12.31
N ASP A 33 -26.05 -3.32 12.93
CA ASP A 33 -27.06 -3.00 13.94
C ASP A 33 -26.45 -2.34 15.19
N LEU A 34 -25.26 -2.77 15.61
CA LEU A 34 -24.54 -2.16 16.73
C LEU A 34 -24.19 -0.69 16.44
N LEU A 35 -23.74 -0.38 15.23
CA LEU A 35 -23.47 0.99 14.81
C LEU A 35 -24.77 1.83 14.75
N SER A 36 -25.86 1.25 14.24
CA SER A 36 -27.16 1.92 14.23
C SER A 36 -27.63 2.26 15.65
N LYS A 37 -27.56 1.30 16.58
CA LYS A 37 -27.88 1.49 18.01
C LYS A 37 -26.98 2.49 18.71
N ALA A 38 -25.74 2.67 18.24
CA ALA A 38 -24.81 3.69 18.71
C ALA A 38 -25.13 5.10 18.16
N GLY A 39 -26.22 5.27 17.41
CA GLY A 39 -26.64 6.57 16.86
C GLY A 39 -26.05 6.89 15.49
N LEU A 40 -25.35 5.94 14.85
CA LEU A 40 -24.66 6.15 13.57
C LEU A 40 -25.51 5.72 12.35
N GLY A 41 -26.79 5.40 12.54
CA GLY A 41 -27.67 4.84 11.51
C GLY A 41 -27.78 5.67 10.23
N GLN A 42 -27.70 7.00 10.32
CA GLN A 42 -27.75 7.91 9.15
C GLN A 42 -26.48 7.88 8.29
N ARG A 43 -25.42 7.21 8.76
CA ARG A 43 -24.13 7.05 8.07
C ARG A 43 -23.91 5.62 7.56
N LEU A 44 -24.90 4.74 7.73
CA LEU A 44 -24.81 3.33 7.38
C LEU A 44 -25.55 3.04 6.08
N PHE A 45 -24.84 2.42 5.15
CA PHE A 45 -25.33 2.11 3.82
C PHE A 45 -25.18 0.61 3.57
N ASN A 46 -26.26 -0.06 3.18
CA ASN A 46 -26.26 -1.48 2.84
C ASN A 46 -26.46 -1.67 1.33
N SER A 47 -26.44 -2.91 0.85
CA SER A 47 -26.53 -3.26 -0.57
C SER A 47 -27.81 -2.79 -1.27
N SER A 48 -28.86 -2.38 -0.53
CA SER A 48 -30.07 -1.79 -1.11
C SER A 48 -29.94 -0.29 -1.38
N SER A 49 -28.88 0.37 -0.93
CA SER A 49 -28.66 1.81 -1.12
C SER A 49 -27.79 2.12 -2.34
N GLU A 50 -28.09 3.23 -3.03
CA GLU A 50 -27.26 3.71 -4.16
C GLU A 50 -25.85 4.14 -3.73
N ILE A 51 -25.71 4.65 -2.49
CA ILE A 51 -24.42 5.04 -1.91
C ILE A 51 -23.52 3.81 -1.76
N TYR A 52 -24.05 2.67 -1.32
CA TYR A 52 -23.28 1.43 -1.25
C TYR A 52 -22.79 1.00 -2.64
N VAL A 53 -23.69 0.94 -3.63
CA VAL A 53 -23.38 0.47 -4.99
C VAL A 53 -22.33 1.36 -5.65
N SER A 54 -22.50 2.68 -5.53
CA SER A 54 -21.53 3.63 -6.07
C SER A 54 -20.18 3.53 -5.35
N THR A 55 -20.16 3.37 -4.03
CA THR A 55 -18.93 3.23 -3.24
C THR A 55 -18.15 1.96 -3.61
N GLU A 56 -18.80 0.81 -3.76
CA GLU A 56 -18.16 -0.46 -4.20
C GLU A 56 -17.58 -0.34 -5.62
N SER A 57 -18.13 0.52 -6.48
CA SER A 57 -17.58 0.76 -7.83
C SER A 57 -16.31 1.62 -7.87
N THR A 58 -15.89 2.18 -6.73
CA THR A 58 -14.77 3.14 -6.66
C THR A 58 -13.46 2.55 -6.17
N TYR A 59 -13.41 1.27 -5.81
CA TYR A 59 -12.17 0.59 -5.46
C TYR A 59 -11.23 0.54 -6.66
N TRP A 60 -9.93 0.69 -6.40
CA TRP A 60 -8.94 0.71 -7.47
C TRP A 60 -8.72 -0.70 -8.06
N SER A 61 -8.60 -1.71 -7.19
CA SER A 61 -8.44 -3.12 -7.58
C SER A 61 -9.74 -3.91 -7.42
N LEU A 62 -9.99 -4.82 -8.35
CA LEU A 62 -11.16 -5.70 -8.33
C LEU A 62 -11.11 -6.70 -7.16
N ASP A 63 -9.92 -7.00 -6.64
CA ASP A 63 -9.71 -7.85 -5.46
C ASP A 63 -10.45 -7.32 -4.22
N ASN A 64 -10.58 -6.00 -4.11
CA ASN A 64 -11.31 -5.34 -3.03
C ASN A 64 -12.73 -4.93 -3.43
N ALA A 65 -12.99 -4.59 -4.70
CA ALA A 65 -14.32 -4.25 -5.19
C ALA A 65 -15.35 -5.39 -5.02
N ASN A 66 -14.87 -6.63 -5.00
CA ASN A 66 -15.72 -7.84 -4.95
C ASN A 66 -15.86 -8.47 -3.55
N GLN A 67 -15.50 -7.74 -2.48
CA GLN A 67 -15.56 -8.28 -1.11
C GLN A 67 -16.99 -8.26 -0.52
N ALA A 68 -17.83 -7.29 -0.93
CA ALA A 68 -19.23 -7.17 -0.51
C ALA A 68 -19.43 -7.11 1.02
N PRO A 69 -19.11 -5.97 1.68
CA PRO A 69 -19.38 -5.78 3.10
C PRO A 69 -20.89 -5.77 3.39
N LYS A 70 -21.30 -6.07 4.62
CA LYS A 70 -22.72 -6.02 5.01
C LYS A 70 -23.25 -4.59 5.07
N CYS A 71 -22.40 -3.67 5.52
CA CYS A 71 -22.66 -2.24 5.40
C CYS A 71 -21.37 -1.45 5.29
N ILE A 72 -21.51 -0.26 4.73
CA ILE A 72 -20.48 0.77 4.68
C ILE A 72 -20.89 1.86 5.66
N PHE A 73 -19.99 2.16 6.60
CA PHE A 73 -20.10 3.29 7.51
C PHE A 73 -19.25 4.44 7.00
N MET A 74 -19.87 5.58 6.68
CA MET A 74 -19.15 6.76 6.18
C MET A 74 -19.13 7.89 7.22
N PRO A 75 -18.13 7.92 8.13
CA PRO A 75 -18.02 8.97 9.13
C PRO A 75 -17.75 10.34 8.49
N GLN A 76 -18.10 11.40 9.22
CA GLN A 76 -17.79 12.79 8.89
C GLN A 76 -16.92 13.46 9.95
N THR A 77 -16.72 12.84 11.11
CA THR A 77 -15.95 13.39 12.23
C THR A 77 -15.17 12.31 12.96
N THR A 78 -14.11 12.72 13.65
CA THR A 78 -13.32 11.84 14.51
C THR A 78 -14.16 11.22 15.64
N GLU A 79 -15.15 11.95 16.17
CA GLU A 79 -16.05 11.48 17.22
C GLU A 79 -16.98 10.35 16.72
N GLU A 80 -17.47 10.44 15.48
CA GLU A 80 -18.24 9.37 14.84
C GLU A 80 -17.37 8.10 14.68
N VAL A 81 -16.09 8.24 14.31
CA VAL A 81 -15.14 7.11 14.25
C VAL A 81 -14.90 6.50 15.62
N ALA A 82 -14.66 7.32 16.64
CA ALA A 82 -14.48 6.87 18.02
C ALA A 82 -15.71 6.12 18.55
N THR A 83 -16.90 6.61 18.24
CA THR A 83 -18.17 5.95 18.57
C THR A 83 -18.31 4.61 17.86
N ALA A 84 -17.96 4.54 16.58
CA ALA A 84 -17.99 3.30 15.81
C ALA A 84 -17.02 2.25 16.36
N VAL A 85 -15.78 2.63 16.69
CA VAL A 85 -14.79 1.73 17.29
C VAL A 85 -15.30 1.18 18.63
N LYS A 86 -15.87 2.02 19.50
CA LYS A 86 -16.46 1.57 20.77
C LYS A 86 -17.62 0.58 20.55
N ALA A 87 -18.49 0.86 19.59
CA ALA A 87 -19.63 0.00 19.28
C ALA A 87 -19.19 -1.37 18.74
N LEU A 88 -18.20 -1.42 17.84
CA LEU A 88 -17.74 -2.64 17.19
C LEU A 88 -16.81 -3.49 18.07
N THR A 89 -16.16 -2.86 19.05
CA THR A 89 -15.09 -3.51 19.83
C THR A 89 -15.38 -3.54 21.32
N GLY A 90 -16.53 -3.03 21.77
CA GLY A 90 -16.86 -2.94 23.19
C GLY A 90 -16.91 -4.30 23.90
N PRO A 91 -16.84 -4.33 25.24
CA PRO A 91 -16.81 -5.58 26.03
C PRO A 91 -17.99 -6.51 25.78
N ALA A 92 -19.16 -5.97 25.42
CA ALA A 92 -20.36 -6.73 25.11
C ALA A 92 -20.29 -7.50 23.77
N VAL A 93 -19.40 -7.08 22.86
CA VAL A 93 -19.20 -7.68 21.52
C VAL A 93 -17.97 -8.60 21.52
N SER A 94 -17.07 -8.37 22.48
CA SER A 94 -15.76 -8.99 22.60
C SER A 94 -15.80 -10.08 23.67
N SER A 95 -16.35 -11.27 23.37
CA SER A 95 -16.30 -12.38 24.33
C SER A 95 -14.86 -12.88 24.54
N VAL A 96 -14.31 -12.58 25.72
CA VAL A 96 -13.07 -13.11 26.34
C VAL A 96 -11.87 -13.28 25.39
N HIS A 97 -11.08 -12.22 25.24
CA HIS A 97 -9.81 -12.25 24.50
C HIS A 97 -8.67 -12.77 25.38
N THR A 98 -8.17 -13.97 25.09
CA THR A 98 -6.73 -14.23 25.23
C THR A 98 -6.12 -14.07 23.84
N LYS A 99 -4.90 -13.51 23.72
CA LYS A 99 -4.18 -13.19 22.47
C LYS A 99 -4.06 -14.35 21.44
N LYS A 100 -4.55 -15.56 21.77
CA LYS A 100 -4.33 -16.80 21.01
C LYS A 100 -5.58 -17.53 20.51
N THR A 101 -6.82 -17.14 20.85
CA THR A 101 -8.02 -17.90 20.42
C THR A 101 -9.23 -17.05 20.06
N CYS A 102 -9.81 -17.38 18.89
CA CYS A 102 -11.14 -17.08 18.35
C CYS A 102 -11.74 -15.69 18.65
N ASN A 103 -11.71 -14.81 17.65
CA ASN A 103 -12.37 -13.52 17.71
C ASN A 103 -13.81 -13.62 17.23
N LYS A 104 -14.74 -13.74 18.20
CA LYS A 104 -16.20 -13.73 17.96
C LYS A 104 -16.78 -12.33 17.76
N GLY A 105 -15.96 -11.27 17.84
CA GLY A 105 -16.41 -9.87 17.71
C GLY A 105 -16.55 -9.39 16.26
N CYS A 106 -17.04 -8.16 16.11
CA CYS A 106 -17.27 -7.56 14.81
C CYS A 106 -15.99 -7.39 13.99
N LYS A 107 -16.04 -7.82 12.73
CA LYS A 107 -14.97 -7.57 11.78
C LYS A 107 -15.23 -6.30 11.00
N PHE A 108 -14.19 -5.52 10.80
CA PHE A 108 -14.29 -4.32 9.98
C PHE A 108 -12.99 -4.04 9.20
N ALA A 109 -13.15 -3.43 8.03
CA ALA A 109 -12.06 -2.85 7.26
C ALA A 109 -12.07 -1.33 7.39
N VAL A 110 -10.93 -0.71 7.10
CA VAL A 110 -10.78 0.74 7.08
C VAL A 110 -10.31 1.16 5.71
N ARG A 111 -11.04 2.07 5.10
CA ARG A 111 -10.76 2.59 3.77
C ARG A 111 -10.50 4.09 3.82
N GLY A 112 -9.27 4.47 3.47
CA GLY A 112 -8.95 5.83 3.02
C GLY A 112 -9.52 6.06 1.62
N ALA A 113 -8.66 5.98 0.59
CA ALA A 113 -9.08 6.12 -0.81
C ALA A 113 -9.20 4.79 -1.61
N GLY A 114 -8.91 3.64 -0.99
CA GLY A 114 -9.13 2.31 -1.59
C GLY A 114 -8.15 1.87 -2.69
N HIS A 115 -6.87 2.28 -2.61
CA HIS A 115 -5.86 1.97 -3.64
C HIS A 115 -5.09 0.65 -3.41
N MET A 116 -5.07 0.12 -2.18
CA MET A 116 -4.39 -1.15 -1.88
C MET A 116 -5.05 -2.31 -2.65
N PHE A 117 -4.25 -3.16 -3.28
CA PHE A 117 -4.72 -4.28 -4.09
C PHE A 117 -4.97 -5.56 -3.31
N ASN A 118 -4.29 -5.73 -2.17
CA ASN A 118 -4.48 -6.91 -1.33
C ASN A 118 -5.94 -7.00 -0.85
N ALA A 119 -6.61 -8.09 -1.20
CA ALA A 119 -7.98 -8.37 -0.75
C ALA A 119 -8.10 -8.28 0.77
N GLY A 120 -9.18 -7.65 1.25
CA GLY A 120 -9.44 -7.50 2.68
C GLY A 120 -8.72 -6.30 3.34
N ALA A 121 -7.77 -5.65 2.65
CA ALA A 121 -6.97 -4.59 3.25
C ALA A 121 -7.73 -3.26 3.40
N ASN A 122 -8.64 -2.97 2.49
CA ASN A 122 -9.46 -1.76 2.50
C ASN A 122 -10.96 -2.03 2.24
N ASN A 123 -11.35 -3.29 2.09
CA ASN A 123 -12.75 -3.74 2.10
C ASN A 123 -12.84 -5.05 2.90
N ILE A 124 -14.04 -5.57 3.13
CA ILE A 124 -14.22 -6.82 3.87
C ILE A 124 -15.45 -7.59 3.41
N HIS A 125 -15.36 -8.92 3.43
CA HIS A 125 -16.51 -9.81 3.29
C HIS A 125 -17.23 -10.02 4.62
N ASP A 126 -18.56 -9.94 4.61
CA ASP A 126 -19.42 -10.20 5.77
C ASP A 126 -19.04 -9.39 7.04
N GLY A 127 -18.77 -8.09 6.86
CA GLY A 127 -18.38 -7.18 7.94
C GLY A 127 -18.78 -5.74 7.66
N VAL A 128 -18.16 -4.80 8.38
CA VAL A 128 -18.35 -3.35 8.16
C VAL A 128 -17.13 -2.77 7.47
N THR A 129 -17.33 -1.96 6.42
CA THR A 129 -16.26 -1.10 5.91
C THR A 129 -16.44 0.31 6.47
N ILE A 130 -15.45 0.81 7.20
CA ILE A 130 -15.36 2.21 7.62
C ILE A 130 -14.71 2.99 6.48
N ASP A 131 -15.49 3.78 5.75
CA ASP A 131 -15.08 4.46 4.53
C ASP A 131 -14.97 5.98 4.74
N PHE A 132 -13.75 6.49 4.60
CA PHE A 132 -13.43 7.90 4.85
C PHE A 132 -13.73 8.84 3.68
N SER A 133 -14.47 8.42 2.64
CA SER A 133 -14.76 9.29 1.49
C SER A 133 -15.43 10.61 1.85
N ASN A 134 -16.08 10.72 3.03
CA ASN A 134 -16.68 11.95 3.55
C ASN A 134 -15.77 12.78 4.49
N MET A 135 -14.57 12.28 4.81
CA MET A 135 -13.50 13.00 5.52
C MET A 135 -12.33 13.12 4.55
N ASN A 136 -12.42 14.05 3.61
CA ASN A 136 -11.52 14.18 2.47
C ASN A 136 -10.98 15.61 2.26
N THR A 137 -11.01 16.45 3.28
CA THR A 137 -10.58 17.85 3.21
C THR A 137 -9.08 18.05 3.53
N THR A 138 -8.55 19.19 3.09
CA THR A 138 -7.20 19.68 3.43
C THR A 138 -7.34 21.10 3.95
N THR A 139 -6.82 21.36 5.15
CA THR A 139 -6.86 22.67 5.81
C THR A 139 -5.46 23.08 6.27
N TYR A 140 -5.28 24.35 6.64
CA TYR A 140 -3.98 24.90 7.03
C TYR A 140 -4.02 25.50 8.42
N HIS A 141 -2.89 25.40 9.11
CA HIS A 141 -2.60 26.29 10.22
C HIS A 141 -2.44 27.74 9.70
N ALA A 142 -2.70 28.73 10.55
CA ALA A 142 -2.71 30.15 10.14
C ALA A 142 -1.36 30.62 9.56
N ASP A 143 -0.25 30.05 10.03
CA ASP A 143 1.10 30.32 9.54
C ASP A 143 1.52 29.47 8.32
N ARG A 144 0.62 28.60 7.85
CA ARG A 144 0.81 27.64 6.76
C ARG A 144 1.93 26.64 6.95
N SER A 145 2.49 26.50 8.16
CA SER A 145 3.56 25.55 8.47
C SER A 145 3.09 24.09 8.45
N ILE A 146 1.78 23.89 8.68
CA ILE A 146 1.13 22.59 8.74
C ILE A 146 -0.09 22.58 7.80
N ALA A 147 -0.19 21.50 7.02
CA ALA A 147 -1.40 21.11 6.32
C ALA A 147 -2.06 19.92 7.05
N SER A 148 -3.27 20.12 7.53
CA SER A 148 -4.09 19.10 8.18
C SER A 148 -4.98 18.42 7.15
N ILE A 149 -4.74 17.13 6.91
CA ILE A 149 -5.36 16.36 5.83
C ILE A 149 -6.17 15.21 6.42
N GLU A 150 -7.39 15.04 5.93
CA GLU A 150 -8.28 13.96 6.34
C GLU A 150 -7.95 12.62 5.61
N PRO A 151 -8.25 11.46 6.22
CA PRO A 151 -7.80 10.14 5.75
C PRO A 151 -8.34 9.71 4.38
N GLY A 152 -9.47 10.26 3.94
CA GLY A 152 -10.12 9.97 2.67
C GLY A 152 -9.57 10.76 1.48
N THR A 153 -8.73 11.76 1.71
CA THR A 153 -8.20 12.60 0.64
C THR A 153 -7.25 11.83 -0.27
N ARG A 154 -7.27 12.18 -1.57
CA ARG A 154 -6.34 11.68 -2.60
C ARG A 154 -5.28 12.73 -2.91
N TRP A 155 -4.07 12.31 -3.31
CA TRP A 155 -2.94 13.22 -3.48
C TRP A 155 -3.16 14.33 -4.51
N GLY A 156 -3.88 14.05 -5.61
CA GLY A 156 -4.20 15.08 -6.61
C GLY A 156 -5.00 16.24 -6.02
N ALA A 157 -5.96 15.95 -5.12
CA ALA A 157 -6.73 16.97 -4.42
C ALA A 157 -5.88 17.74 -3.39
N VAL A 158 -5.01 17.04 -2.66
CA VAL A 158 -4.07 17.68 -1.72
C VAL A 158 -3.17 18.67 -2.46
N TYR A 159 -2.53 18.25 -3.55
CA TYR A 159 -1.63 19.10 -4.31
C TYR A 159 -2.35 20.26 -4.99
N THR A 160 -3.58 20.05 -5.48
CA THR A 160 -4.44 21.12 -6.02
C THR A 160 -4.72 22.18 -4.96
N GLU A 161 -4.95 21.78 -3.71
CA GLU A 161 -5.18 22.72 -2.61
C GLU A 161 -3.88 23.44 -2.21
N LEU A 162 -2.77 22.73 -2.11
CA LEU A 162 -1.45 23.27 -1.72
C LEU A 162 -0.87 24.26 -2.72
N ALA A 163 -1.11 24.03 -4.02
CA ALA A 163 -0.67 24.93 -5.07
C ALA A 163 -1.22 26.35 -4.93
N LYS A 164 -2.41 26.54 -4.31
CA LYS A 164 -3.01 27.86 -4.07
C LYS A 164 -2.20 28.74 -3.10
N TYR A 165 -1.29 28.12 -2.34
CA TYR A 165 -0.52 28.78 -1.29
C TYR A 165 1.00 28.71 -1.52
N GLU A 166 1.44 28.21 -2.69
CA GLU A 166 2.87 28.00 -3.02
C GLU A 166 3.61 27.14 -1.99
N THR A 167 2.88 26.18 -1.41
CA THR A 167 3.39 25.21 -0.45
C THR A 167 3.29 23.80 -1.01
N MET A 168 4.02 22.88 -0.40
CA MET A 168 4.03 21.46 -0.75
C MET A 168 4.23 20.61 0.50
N VAL A 169 3.90 19.33 0.39
CA VAL A 169 4.13 18.31 1.43
C VAL A 169 4.76 17.06 0.79
N LEU A 170 5.32 16.17 1.61
CA LEU A 170 5.79 14.88 1.13
C LEU A 170 4.61 13.94 0.91
N GLY A 171 4.20 13.78 -0.33
CA GLY A 171 3.06 12.93 -0.71
C GLY A 171 3.37 11.89 -1.79
N GLY A 172 2.31 11.29 -2.32
CA GLY A 172 2.38 10.26 -3.36
C GLY A 172 2.68 10.78 -4.75
N ARG A 173 3.05 9.86 -5.65
CA ARG A 173 3.39 10.17 -7.05
C ARG A 173 2.28 9.89 -8.06
N ALA A 174 1.13 9.42 -7.59
CA ALA A 174 -0.09 9.23 -8.38
C ALA A 174 -1.25 9.94 -7.69
N SER A 175 -1.96 10.77 -8.43
CA SER A 175 -3.08 11.61 -7.98
C SER A 175 -4.20 10.84 -7.26
N THR A 176 -4.54 9.63 -7.71
CA THR A 176 -5.64 8.84 -7.18
C THR A 176 -5.26 8.08 -5.91
N VAL A 177 -3.98 7.96 -5.59
CA VAL A 177 -3.52 7.30 -4.36
C VAL A 177 -4.02 8.09 -3.14
N GLY A 178 -4.51 7.35 -2.13
CA GLY A 178 -4.98 7.92 -0.88
C GLY A 178 -3.85 8.32 0.06
N VAL A 179 -4.06 9.40 0.82
CA VAL A 179 -3.11 9.96 1.78
C VAL A 179 -2.78 8.95 2.88
N SER A 180 -3.82 8.42 3.53
CA SER A 180 -3.69 7.57 4.73
C SER A 180 -2.87 6.31 4.49
N GLY A 181 -3.26 5.50 3.51
CA GLY A 181 -2.56 4.25 3.20
C GLY A 181 -1.10 4.48 2.79
N LEU A 182 -0.84 5.51 1.96
CA LEU A 182 0.50 5.81 1.48
C LEU A 182 1.44 6.20 2.63
N ILE A 183 1.01 7.13 3.49
CA ILE A 183 1.80 7.61 4.63
C ILE A 183 2.04 6.48 5.64
N LEU A 184 0.99 5.73 6.00
CA LEU A 184 1.12 4.69 7.03
C LEU A 184 2.01 3.51 6.58
N GLY A 185 2.20 3.33 5.27
CA GLY A 185 3.16 2.38 4.70
C GLY A 185 4.54 2.97 4.37
N GLY A 186 4.82 4.22 4.74
CA GLY A 186 6.05 4.94 4.40
C GLY A 186 5.82 5.98 3.30
N GLY A 187 5.62 5.51 2.07
CA GLY A 187 5.25 6.33 0.92
C GLY A 187 6.44 6.97 0.19
N ASN A 188 6.51 6.77 -1.12
CA ASN A 188 7.57 7.33 -1.96
C ASN A 188 7.07 8.58 -2.69
N SER A 189 7.75 9.69 -2.49
CA SER A 189 7.48 11.02 -3.04
C SER A 189 8.46 11.41 -4.15
N PHE A 190 8.10 12.41 -4.96
CA PHE A 190 9.05 13.10 -5.85
C PHE A 190 10.19 13.78 -5.08
N TYR A 191 9.92 14.20 -3.83
CA TYR A 191 10.89 14.90 -2.99
C TYR A 191 11.72 13.96 -2.10
N SER A 192 11.61 12.64 -2.26
CA SER A 192 12.13 11.70 -1.25
C SER A 192 13.64 11.76 -1.08
N SER A 193 14.37 11.92 -2.19
CA SER A 193 15.82 12.11 -2.21
C SER A 193 16.27 13.35 -1.44
N GLN A 194 15.42 14.37 -1.30
CA GLN A 194 15.72 15.57 -0.52
C GLN A 194 15.26 15.45 0.95
N ARG A 195 14.08 14.87 1.17
CA ARG A 195 13.28 15.10 2.39
C ARG A 195 12.73 13.84 3.07
N GLY A 196 13.04 12.64 2.56
CA GLY A 196 12.66 11.39 3.20
C GLY A 196 11.37 10.80 2.63
N PHE A 197 10.85 9.75 3.26
CA PHE A 197 9.57 9.17 2.84
C PHE A 197 8.41 10.11 3.17
N ALA A 198 7.25 9.89 2.55
CA ALA A 198 6.04 10.68 2.82
C ALA A 198 5.69 10.70 4.32
N CYS A 199 5.90 9.59 5.01
CA CYS A 199 5.70 9.49 6.45
C CYS A 199 6.62 10.41 7.25
N ASP A 200 7.83 10.71 6.76
CA ASP A 200 8.77 11.61 7.42
C ASP A 200 8.30 13.06 7.40
N GLY A 201 7.37 13.41 6.51
CA GLY A 201 6.73 14.73 6.47
C GLY A 201 5.69 14.96 7.58
N VAL A 202 5.27 13.94 8.33
CA VAL A 202 4.20 14.07 9.32
C VAL A 202 4.68 14.77 10.58
N ALA A 203 4.01 15.82 11.01
CA ALA A 203 4.22 16.48 12.30
C ALA A 203 3.40 15.84 13.42
N ASN A 204 2.14 15.48 13.13
CA ASN A 204 1.22 14.89 14.12
C ASN A 204 0.19 13.98 13.44
N PHE A 205 -0.20 12.91 14.14
CA PHE A 205 -1.36 12.09 13.79
C PHE A 205 -2.45 12.28 14.85
N GLU A 206 -3.69 12.51 14.42
CA GLU A 206 -4.86 12.31 15.29
C GLU A 206 -5.35 10.86 15.11
N VAL A 207 -5.46 10.12 16.21
CA VAL A 207 -5.66 8.67 16.20
C VAL A 207 -6.80 8.28 17.13
N VAL A 208 -7.74 7.48 16.62
CA VAL A 208 -8.74 6.76 17.40
C VAL A 208 -8.17 5.38 17.79
N LEU A 209 -8.02 5.15 19.09
CA LEU A 209 -7.48 3.91 19.65
C LEU A 209 -8.56 2.82 19.80
N ALA A 210 -8.14 1.62 20.19
CA ALA A 210 -9.00 0.44 20.30
C ALA A 210 -10.10 0.54 21.39
N ASP A 211 -9.99 1.48 22.31
CA ASP A 211 -11.02 1.82 23.30
C ASP A 211 -11.88 3.03 22.86
N GLY A 212 -11.61 3.57 21.67
CA GLY A 212 -12.21 4.77 21.10
C GLY A 212 -11.84 6.06 21.82
N SER A 213 -10.73 6.10 22.56
CA SER A 213 -10.09 7.36 22.92
C SER A 213 -9.46 8.00 21.68
N ILE A 214 -9.41 9.33 21.66
CA ILE A 214 -8.81 10.13 20.60
C ILE A 214 -7.52 10.72 21.17
N VAL A 215 -6.40 10.45 20.52
CA VAL A 215 -5.08 10.93 20.93
C VAL A 215 -4.36 11.65 19.79
N ASN A 216 -3.46 12.57 20.15
CA ASN A 216 -2.52 13.16 19.21
C ASN A 216 -1.16 12.49 19.40
N ALA A 217 -0.53 12.02 18.33
CA ALA A 217 0.77 11.37 18.36
C ALA A 217 1.77 12.20 17.55
N ASN A 218 2.79 12.75 18.22
CA ASN A 218 3.88 13.51 17.62
C ASN A 218 5.20 13.27 18.35
N ALA A 219 6.30 13.77 17.81
CA ALA A 219 7.65 13.48 18.30
C ALA A 219 7.96 14.02 19.71
N SER A 220 7.19 15.00 20.22
CA SER A 220 7.51 15.72 21.47
C SER A 220 6.58 15.41 22.64
N ASN A 221 5.56 14.57 22.45
CA ASN A 221 4.58 14.25 23.49
C ASN A 221 4.68 12.79 23.98
N GLU A 222 3.81 12.42 24.91
CA GLU A 222 3.73 11.10 25.53
C GLU A 222 3.38 9.95 24.57
N HIS A 223 2.98 10.28 23.34
CA HIS A 223 2.61 9.36 22.27
C HIS A 223 3.66 9.29 21.14
N ALA A 224 4.90 9.73 21.39
CA ALA A 224 5.99 9.68 20.43
C ALA A 224 6.31 8.25 19.92
N ASP A 225 6.06 7.23 20.73
CA ASP A 225 6.20 5.84 20.32
C ASP A 225 5.14 5.41 19.29
N LEU A 226 3.88 5.82 19.48
CA LEU A 226 2.80 5.63 18.51
C LEU A 226 3.07 6.40 17.21
N TYR A 227 3.55 7.64 17.31
CA TYR A 227 3.94 8.46 16.17
C TYR A 227 4.97 7.75 15.28
N ARG A 228 6.06 7.25 15.88
CA ARG A 228 7.09 6.50 15.14
C ARG A 228 6.56 5.20 14.54
N ALA A 229 5.69 4.48 15.26
CA ALA A 229 5.13 3.20 14.82
C ALA A 229 4.19 3.36 13.61
N LEU A 230 3.38 4.43 13.57
CA LEU A 230 2.49 4.74 12.44
C LEU A 230 3.25 5.04 11.15
N LYS A 231 4.50 5.51 11.23
CA LYS A 231 5.38 5.77 10.09
C LYS A 231 6.00 4.46 9.54
N GLY A 232 5.17 3.67 8.86
CA GLY A 232 5.54 2.41 8.20
C GLY A 232 4.81 1.17 8.74
N GLY A 233 4.15 1.28 9.90
CA GLY A 233 3.48 0.15 10.55
C GLY A 233 2.01 -0.05 10.16
N SER A 234 1.46 0.71 9.20
CA SER A 234 0.11 0.50 8.66
C SER A 234 -1.01 0.54 9.73
N SER A 235 -2.10 -0.20 9.53
CA SER A 235 -3.33 -0.19 10.35
C SER A 235 -3.24 -1.04 11.63
N ASN A 236 -2.10 -1.02 12.33
CA ASN A 236 -1.84 -1.92 13.46
C ASN A 236 -2.11 -1.33 14.86
N PHE A 237 -2.28 -0.01 14.99
CA PHE A 237 -2.25 0.68 16.28
C PHE A 237 -3.49 1.52 16.60
N GLY A 238 -4.31 1.79 15.59
CA GLY A 238 -5.38 2.79 15.66
C GLY A 238 -5.95 3.11 14.28
N ILE A 239 -7.03 3.89 14.26
CA ILE A 239 -7.55 4.53 13.04
C ILE A 239 -7.10 5.98 13.05
N VAL A 240 -6.26 6.38 12.09
CA VAL A 240 -5.83 7.78 11.95
C VAL A 240 -6.94 8.58 11.25
N THR A 241 -7.37 9.66 11.89
CA THR A 241 -8.46 10.55 11.44
C THR A 241 -7.97 11.92 10.97
N ARG A 242 -6.72 12.28 11.25
CA ARG A 242 -6.06 13.48 10.71
C ARG A 242 -4.55 13.29 10.57
N PHE A 243 -4.01 13.76 9.46
CA PHE A 243 -2.59 13.79 9.15
C PHE A 243 -2.14 15.25 9.09
N ASP A 244 -1.42 15.70 10.10
CA ASP A 244 -0.84 17.04 10.13
C ASP A 244 0.57 16.96 9.52
N LEU A 245 0.74 17.47 8.29
CA LEU A 245 1.99 17.40 7.54
C LEU A 245 2.75 18.73 7.58
N ASN A 246 4.06 18.66 7.81
CA ASN A 246 4.94 19.80 7.63
C ASN A 246 4.92 20.24 6.16
N THR A 247 4.60 21.50 5.93
CA THR A 247 4.67 22.10 4.61
C THR A 247 6.07 22.65 4.36
N PHE A 248 6.41 22.82 3.09
CA PHE A 248 7.60 23.54 2.66
C PHE A 248 7.30 24.32 1.39
N THR A 249 8.06 25.38 1.15
CA THR A 249 8.00 26.13 -0.11
C THR A 249 8.53 25.25 -1.24
N ALA A 250 7.78 25.20 -2.35
CA ALA A 250 8.19 24.56 -3.58
C ALA A 250 7.76 25.43 -4.77
N PRO A 251 8.44 25.33 -5.92
CA PRO A 251 8.00 25.99 -7.14
C PRO A 251 6.56 25.60 -7.53
N ALA A 252 5.82 26.53 -8.11
CA ALA A 252 4.46 26.26 -8.62
C ALA A 252 4.45 25.21 -9.75
N THR A 253 5.57 25.07 -10.46
CA THR A 253 5.76 24.11 -11.55
C THR A 253 7.10 23.41 -11.43
N LEU A 254 7.13 22.13 -11.79
CA LEU A 254 8.32 21.30 -11.88
C LEU A 254 8.69 21.11 -13.36
N TRP A 255 9.83 20.50 -13.62
CA TRP A 255 10.20 20.08 -14.97
C TRP A 255 10.31 18.55 -15.00
N GLY A 256 9.73 17.90 -15.98
CA GLY A 256 9.70 16.45 -16.02
C GLY A 256 8.77 15.90 -17.09
N GLY A 257 8.58 14.58 -17.05
CA GLY A 257 7.65 13.87 -17.92
C GLY A 257 8.10 12.44 -18.18
N THR A 258 7.47 11.80 -19.16
CA THR A 258 7.86 10.46 -19.61
C THR A 258 8.56 10.45 -20.96
N ILE A 259 9.49 9.52 -21.13
CA ILE A 259 10.12 9.20 -22.41
C ILE A 259 9.95 7.70 -22.65
N GLY A 260 9.35 7.35 -23.78
CA GLY A 260 9.17 5.96 -24.20
C GLY A 260 10.30 5.51 -25.13
N PHE A 261 10.78 4.29 -24.94
CA PHE A 261 11.82 3.66 -25.75
C PHE A 261 11.42 2.24 -26.17
N ALA A 262 11.97 1.78 -27.30
CA ALA A 262 11.89 0.38 -27.68
C ALA A 262 12.74 -0.51 -26.74
N ALA A 263 12.42 -1.81 -26.67
CA ALA A 263 13.13 -2.79 -25.85
C ALA A 263 14.66 -2.80 -26.05
N SER A 264 15.13 -2.45 -27.25
CA SER A 264 16.56 -2.38 -27.59
C SER A 264 17.36 -1.34 -26.79
N ALA A 265 16.71 -0.33 -26.22
CA ALA A 265 17.36 0.67 -25.36
C ALA A 265 17.65 0.15 -23.94
N GLY A 266 17.19 -1.05 -23.59
CA GLY A 266 17.18 -1.54 -22.21
C GLY A 266 18.54 -1.56 -21.52
N ALA A 267 19.58 -2.07 -22.18
CA ALA A 267 20.92 -2.12 -21.58
C ALA A 267 21.48 -0.72 -21.29
N GLN A 268 21.25 0.24 -22.18
CA GLN A 268 21.68 1.63 -21.98
C GLN A 268 20.90 2.28 -20.83
N LEU A 269 19.59 2.08 -20.76
CA LEU A 269 18.74 2.59 -19.68
C LEU A 269 19.12 2.03 -18.31
N ILE A 270 19.44 0.73 -18.22
CA ILE A 270 19.92 0.11 -16.98
C ILE A 270 21.25 0.74 -16.53
N SER A 271 22.20 0.89 -17.47
CA SER A 271 23.49 1.54 -17.17
C SER A 271 23.31 3.00 -16.73
N THR A 272 22.42 3.74 -17.39
CA THR A 272 22.11 5.13 -17.03
C THR A 272 21.45 5.22 -15.66
N LEU A 273 20.50 4.33 -15.36
CA LEU A 273 19.88 4.26 -14.04
C LEU A 273 20.89 3.95 -12.95
N GLN A 274 21.79 2.99 -13.19
CA GLN A 274 22.82 2.65 -12.22
C GLN A 274 23.71 3.86 -11.92
N LYS A 275 24.13 4.61 -12.95
CA LYS A 275 24.91 5.84 -12.78
C LYS A 275 24.11 6.90 -12.01
N PHE A 276 22.86 7.13 -12.39
CA PHE A 276 21.97 8.07 -11.69
C PHE A 276 21.81 7.73 -10.20
N VAL A 277 21.52 6.47 -9.89
CA VAL A 277 21.32 6.01 -8.51
C VAL A 277 22.61 6.05 -7.70
N SER A 278 23.80 6.04 -8.32
CA SER A 278 25.06 6.17 -7.59
C SER A 278 25.26 7.53 -6.92
N VAL A 279 24.63 8.58 -7.45
CA VAL A 279 24.70 9.97 -6.94
C VAL A 279 23.36 10.51 -6.45
N LEU A 280 22.30 9.68 -6.48
CA LEU A 280 20.96 10.08 -6.06
C LEU A 280 20.97 10.53 -4.59
N GLY A 281 20.43 11.71 -4.34
CA GLY A 281 20.36 12.31 -2.99
C GLY A 281 21.61 13.11 -2.60
N ASP A 282 22.68 13.07 -3.40
CA ASP A 282 23.86 13.92 -3.18
C ASP A 282 23.54 15.40 -3.49
N GLU A 283 24.39 16.31 -3.02
CA GLU A 283 24.29 17.73 -3.35
C GLU A 283 24.32 17.92 -4.88
N GLY A 284 23.39 18.72 -5.40
CA GLY A 284 23.21 18.94 -6.85
C GLY A 284 22.38 17.88 -7.57
N HIS A 285 22.15 16.70 -6.97
CA HIS A 285 21.35 15.61 -7.55
C HIS A 285 20.09 15.27 -6.73
N ARG A 286 19.97 15.84 -5.53
CA ARG A 286 18.81 15.61 -4.66
C ARG A 286 17.47 16.01 -5.28
N SER A 287 17.45 16.95 -6.22
CA SER A 287 16.23 17.46 -6.85
C SER A 287 15.72 16.59 -7.99
N ASP A 288 16.52 15.62 -8.43
CA ASP A 288 16.18 14.75 -9.56
C ASP A 288 15.54 13.44 -9.09
N SER A 289 14.59 12.94 -9.87
CA SER A 289 13.91 11.66 -9.66
C SER A 289 13.78 10.92 -10.99
N ALA A 290 14.11 9.63 -10.98
CA ALA A 290 13.96 8.75 -12.13
C ALA A 290 13.29 7.43 -11.71
N ILE A 291 12.31 7.00 -12.51
CA ILE A 291 11.69 5.68 -12.45
C ILE A 291 11.79 5.08 -13.86
N ILE A 292 12.23 3.84 -13.97
CA ILE A 292 12.26 3.14 -15.27
C ILE A 292 11.46 1.86 -15.17
N PHE A 293 10.61 1.62 -16.15
CA PHE A 293 9.77 0.42 -16.17
C PHE A 293 9.53 -0.11 -17.58
N TRP A 294 9.69 -1.41 -17.72
CA TRP A 294 9.30 -2.18 -18.90
C TRP A 294 7.83 -2.50 -18.77
N THR A 295 7.03 -2.19 -19.79
CA THR A 295 5.60 -2.44 -19.82
C THR A 295 5.25 -3.30 -21.03
N TYR A 296 4.54 -4.39 -20.78
CA TYR A 296 3.97 -5.25 -21.80
C TYR A 296 2.48 -5.40 -21.57
N THR A 297 1.68 -5.29 -22.64
CA THR A 297 0.23 -5.48 -22.60
C THR A 297 -0.15 -6.55 -23.63
N GLN A 298 -0.73 -7.65 -23.16
CA GLN A 298 -1.22 -8.73 -24.01
C GLN A 298 -2.27 -8.20 -24.98
N GLY A 299 -2.11 -8.53 -26.27
CA GLY A 299 -2.97 -8.01 -27.34
C GLY A 299 -2.76 -6.52 -27.66
N GLY A 300 -1.75 -5.87 -27.08
CA GLY A 300 -1.44 -4.44 -27.29
C GLY A 300 -0.80 -4.09 -28.64
N GLY A 301 -0.66 -5.05 -29.56
CA GLY A 301 -0.15 -4.83 -30.91
C GLY A 301 1.38 -4.80 -31.07
N VAL A 302 2.13 -4.99 -29.97
CA VAL A 302 3.59 -5.13 -29.96
C VAL A 302 3.98 -6.47 -29.33
N SER A 303 5.05 -7.09 -29.84
CA SER A 303 5.56 -8.38 -29.34
C SER A 303 6.61 -8.26 -28.26
N GLU A 304 7.11 -7.05 -28.00
CA GLU A 304 8.17 -6.76 -27.04
C GLU A 304 7.71 -5.63 -26.10
N PRO A 305 8.21 -5.57 -24.85
CA PRO A 305 7.88 -4.50 -23.93
C PRO A 305 8.35 -3.12 -24.42
N ILE A 306 7.56 -2.08 -24.10
CA ILE A 306 7.99 -0.68 -24.23
C ILE A 306 8.61 -0.26 -22.90
N ILE A 307 9.74 0.45 -22.95
CA ILE A 307 10.42 0.96 -21.76
C ILE A 307 10.01 2.41 -21.55
N ILE A 308 9.56 2.75 -20.35
CA ILE A 308 9.17 4.12 -19.99
C ILE A 308 10.14 4.61 -18.92
N SER A 309 10.74 5.78 -19.18
CA SER A 309 11.50 6.55 -18.19
C SER A 309 10.67 7.73 -17.74
N ALA A 310 10.28 7.76 -16.47
CA ALA A 310 9.63 8.90 -15.84
C ALA A 310 10.67 9.73 -15.09
N LEU A 311 10.93 10.94 -15.57
CA LEU A 311 12.05 11.79 -15.15
C LEU A 311 11.54 13.13 -14.66
N HIS A 312 11.98 13.59 -13.49
CA HIS A 312 11.48 14.81 -12.88
C HIS A 312 12.59 15.55 -12.13
N ASN A 313 12.61 16.86 -12.22
CA ASN A 313 13.36 17.76 -11.37
C ASN A 313 12.38 18.63 -10.56
N VAL A 314 12.38 18.45 -9.25
CA VAL A 314 11.41 19.08 -8.34
C VAL A 314 11.70 20.56 -8.04
N GLU A 315 12.82 21.09 -8.54
CA GLU A 315 13.14 22.52 -8.47
C GLU A 315 12.77 23.25 -9.78
N GLY A 316 12.22 22.54 -10.76
CA GLY A 316 11.78 23.12 -12.03
C GLY A 316 12.91 23.44 -13.01
N GLN A 317 14.10 22.89 -12.80
CA GLN A 317 15.23 23.10 -13.70
C GLN A 317 15.01 22.37 -15.02
N VAL A 318 14.79 23.13 -16.09
CA VAL A 318 14.71 22.63 -17.47
C VAL A 318 16.06 22.00 -17.86
N ASP A 319 16.01 20.83 -18.48
CA ASP A 319 17.19 20.07 -18.90
C ASP A 319 18.17 19.84 -17.74
N ALA A 320 17.63 19.51 -16.56
CA ALA A 320 18.40 19.31 -15.34
C ALA A 320 19.62 18.41 -15.60
N PRO A 321 20.85 18.86 -15.25
CA PRO A 321 22.08 18.14 -15.57
C PRO A 321 22.11 16.69 -15.08
N GLY A 322 21.50 16.40 -13.92
CA GLY A 322 21.43 15.04 -13.37
C GLY A 322 20.54 14.08 -14.18
N LEU A 323 19.71 14.59 -15.10
CA LEU A 323 18.87 13.80 -16.00
C LEU A 323 19.42 13.72 -17.44
N SER A 324 20.51 14.44 -17.74
CA SER A 324 21.05 14.59 -19.11
C SER A 324 21.39 13.26 -19.81
N ASP A 325 21.93 12.28 -19.08
CA ASP A 325 22.25 10.97 -19.65
C ASP A 325 21.01 10.21 -20.13
N PHE A 326 19.82 10.47 -19.56
CA PHE A 326 18.57 9.90 -20.05
C PHE A 326 18.06 10.61 -21.30
N LEU A 327 18.14 11.94 -21.32
CA LEU A 327 17.64 12.78 -22.41
C LEU A 327 18.39 12.55 -23.74
N THR A 328 19.64 12.07 -23.66
CA THR A 328 20.51 11.87 -24.81
C THR A 328 20.47 10.45 -25.38
N ILE A 329 19.70 9.54 -24.78
CA ILE A 329 19.51 8.19 -25.32
C ILE A 329 18.76 8.28 -26.65
N PRO A 330 19.32 7.78 -27.77
CA PRO A 330 18.69 7.89 -29.08
C PRO A 330 17.50 6.92 -29.22
N GLY A 331 16.61 7.20 -30.18
CA GLY A 331 15.56 6.26 -30.59
C GLY A 331 14.37 6.17 -29.64
N ASN A 332 13.99 7.30 -29.02
CA ASN A 332 12.72 7.39 -28.32
C ASN A 332 11.53 7.19 -29.29
N VAL A 333 10.46 6.56 -28.78
CA VAL A 333 9.19 6.35 -29.49
C VAL A 333 8.10 7.30 -29.01
N SER A 334 8.32 7.95 -27.85
CA SER A 334 7.52 9.05 -27.34
C SER A 334 8.37 9.98 -26.47
N PHE A 335 7.98 11.24 -26.36
CA PHE A 335 8.68 12.26 -25.56
C PHE A 335 7.68 13.27 -25.00
N ALA A 336 7.49 13.28 -23.68
CA ALA A 336 6.49 14.09 -22.98
C ALA A 336 7.10 15.05 -21.92
N MET A 337 8.41 15.30 -21.99
CA MET A 337 9.10 16.22 -21.10
C MET A 337 8.57 17.65 -21.26
N ARG A 338 8.27 18.32 -20.15
CA ARG A 338 7.64 19.65 -20.10
C ARG A 338 7.84 20.31 -18.73
N THR A 339 7.49 21.59 -18.65
CA THR A 339 7.24 22.27 -17.37
C THR A 339 5.75 22.17 -17.07
N ASP A 340 5.39 21.67 -15.89
CA ASP A 340 3.99 21.46 -15.50
C ASP A 340 3.84 21.50 -13.96
N SER A 341 2.60 21.55 -13.49
CA SER A 341 2.26 21.38 -12.08
C SER A 341 2.59 19.97 -11.58
N LEU A 342 2.78 19.82 -10.26
CA LEU A 342 2.92 18.50 -9.65
C LEU A 342 1.70 17.59 -9.93
N VAL A 343 0.49 18.16 -9.95
CA VAL A 343 -0.75 17.41 -10.27
C VAL A 343 -0.69 16.82 -11.68
N GLY A 344 -0.23 17.60 -12.66
CA GLY A 344 -0.08 17.12 -14.04
C GLY A 344 0.89 15.94 -14.16
N PHE A 345 1.97 15.93 -13.38
CA PHE A 345 2.90 14.79 -13.32
C PHE A 345 2.33 13.60 -12.55
N THR A 346 1.55 13.83 -11.49
CA THR A 346 0.92 12.74 -10.74
C THR A 346 -0.21 12.09 -11.53
N ASP A 347 -0.92 12.84 -12.37
CA ASP A 347 -1.91 12.32 -13.31
C ASP A 347 -1.26 11.50 -14.43
N GLU A 348 -0.06 11.89 -14.89
CA GLU A 348 0.70 11.16 -15.91
C GLU A 348 1.17 9.78 -15.43
N LEU A 349 1.49 9.63 -14.14
CA LEU A 349 1.96 8.38 -13.53
C LEU A 349 0.83 7.48 -13.00
N GLU A 350 -0.42 7.80 -13.30
CA GLU A 350 -1.57 7.00 -12.89
C GLU A 350 -1.55 5.58 -13.46
N VAL A 351 -2.01 4.64 -12.63
CA VAL A 351 -2.28 3.27 -13.06
C VAL A 351 -3.78 3.06 -13.11
N ALA A 352 -4.27 2.62 -14.26
CA ALA A 352 -5.70 2.41 -14.48
C ALA A 352 -6.30 1.44 -13.46
N ARG A 353 -7.45 1.84 -12.90
CA ARG A 353 -8.28 0.99 -12.03
C ARG A 353 -8.99 -0.11 -12.82
N GLY A 354 -9.62 -1.04 -12.09
CA GLY A 354 -10.56 -2.01 -12.68
C GLY A 354 -9.90 -3.26 -13.23
N SER A 355 -8.82 -3.69 -12.59
CA SER A 355 -8.16 -4.99 -12.81
C SER A 355 -7.98 -5.71 -11.48
N TYR A 356 -7.86 -7.03 -11.53
CA TYR A 356 -7.20 -7.78 -10.47
C TYR A 356 -5.70 -7.52 -10.55
N ASN A 357 -5.00 -7.55 -9.42
CA ASN A 357 -3.59 -7.18 -9.38
C ASN A 357 -2.77 -8.16 -8.56
N SER A 358 -1.62 -8.55 -9.08
CA SER A 358 -0.59 -9.30 -8.37
C SER A 358 0.70 -8.50 -8.43
N TRP A 359 1.11 -7.92 -7.31
CA TRP A 359 2.36 -7.15 -7.22
C TRP A 359 3.34 -7.85 -6.28
N ARG A 360 4.64 -7.67 -6.50
CA ARG A 360 5.69 -8.12 -5.57
C ARG A 360 6.83 -7.11 -5.59
N THR A 361 7.47 -6.90 -4.45
CA THR A 361 8.56 -5.94 -4.32
C THR A 361 9.83 -6.57 -3.76
N LEU A 362 10.97 -5.96 -4.05
CA LEU A 362 12.27 -6.23 -3.45
C LEU A 362 13.03 -4.92 -3.27
N ALA A 363 14.07 -4.96 -2.43
CA ALA A 363 15.16 -4.00 -2.49
C ALA A 363 16.48 -4.74 -2.73
N PHE A 364 17.39 -4.11 -3.44
CA PHE A 364 18.76 -4.59 -3.63
C PHE A 364 19.71 -3.40 -3.84
N LYS A 365 20.99 -3.57 -3.56
CA LYS A 365 22.04 -2.56 -3.80
C LYS A 365 22.05 -2.15 -5.27
N ASN A 366 22.48 -0.94 -5.57
CA ASN A 366 22.56 -0.42 -6.93
C ASN A 366 23.45 -1.26 -7.88
N ASN A 367 22.85 -2.29 -8.51
CA ASN A 367 23.55 -3.33 -9.26
C ASN A 367 22.88 -3.58 -10.62
N GLY A 368 23.60 -3.25 -11.70
CA GLY A 368 23.12 -3.41 -13.09
C GLY A 368 22.93 -4.86 -13.55
N GLU A 369 23.67 -5.82 -12.98
CA GLU A 369 23.48 -7.24 -13.30
C GLU A 369 22.14 -7.75 -12.77
N VAL A 370 21.76 -7.37 -11.54
CA VAL A 370 20.47 -7.73 -10.94
C VAL A 370 19.31 -7.12 -11.73
N MET A 371 19.43 -5.84 -12.14
CA MET A 371 18.42 -5.19 -12.97
C MET A 371 18.28 -5.88 -14.34
N THR A 372 19.39 -6.20 -14.99
CA THR A 372 19.40 -6.95 -16.27
C THR A 372 18.71 -8.30 -16.12
N TYR A 373 19.09 -9.07 -15.09
CA TYR A 373 18.51 -10.38 -14.81
C TYR A 373 16.99 -10.32 -14.56
N ALA A 374 16.53 -9.30 -13.83
CA ALA A 374 15.11 -9.09 -13.58
C ALA A 374 14.32 -8.83 -14.88
N VAL A 375 14.89 -8.08 -15.83
CA VAL A 375 14.28 -7.83 -17.14
C VAL A 375 14.30 -9.08 -18.04
N GLU A 376 15.38 -9.86 -18.03
CA GLU A 376 15.48 -11.11 -18.80
C GLU A 376 14.45 -12.15 -18.34
N THR A 377 14.34 -12.33 -17.02
CA THR A 377 13.35 -13.24 -16.42
C THR A 377 11.92 -12.73 -16.57
N TYR A 378 11.71 -11.41 -16.55
CA TYR A 378 10.42 -10.78 -16.91
C TYR A 378 9.98 -11.12 -18.34
N ASN A 379 10.87 -10.99 -19.31
CA ASN A 379 10.58 -11.33 -20.71
C ASN A 379 10.25 -12.83 -20.88
N THR A 380 10.91 -13.68 -20.10
CA THR A 380 10.60 -15.12 -20.07
C THR A 380 9.20 -15.37 -19.51
N MET A 381 8.87 -14.76 -18.36
CA MET A 381 7.55 -14.85 -17.74
C MET A 381 6.43 -14.37 -18.69
N ILE A 382 6.64 -13.29 -19.44
CA ILE A 382 5.67 -12.81 -20.45
C ILE A 382 5.40 -13.87 -21.51
N LYS A 383 6.46 -14.47 -22.08
CA LYS A 383 6.32 -15.49 -23.12
C LYS A 383 5.57 -16.72 -22.62
N GLU A 384 5.81 -17.11 -21.37
CA GLU A 384 5.06 -18.19 -20.73
C GLU A 384 3.58 -17.82 -20.54
N PHE A 385 3.27 -16.61 -20.08
CA PHE A 385 1.88 -16.17 -19.96
C PHE A 385 1.15 -16.12 -21.31
N GLU A 386 1.82 -15.65 -22.37
CA GLU A 386 1.23 -15.66 -23.72
C GLU A 386 0.93 -17.09 -24.21
N ALA A 387 1.78 -18.06 -23.87
CA ALA A 387 1.59 -19.45 -24.25
C ALA A 387 0.52 -20.17 -23.42
N GLU A 388 0.50 -19.96 -22.10
CA GLU A 388 -0.36 -20.69 -21.16
C GLU A 388 -1.72 -20.01 -20.92
N ALA A 389 -1.79 -18.69 -21.10
CA ALA A 389 -2.96 -17.87 -20.81
C ALA A 389 -3.21 -16.80 -21.90
N PRO A 390 -3.49 -17.20 -23.16
CA PRO A 390 -3.60 -16.27 -24.30
C PRO A 390 -4.76 -15.28 -24.22
N ASN A 391 -5.71 -15.47 -23.29
CA ASN A 391 -6.89 -14.61 -23.11
C ASN A 391 -6.92 -13.89 -21.75
N LEU A 392 -5.81 -13.85 -21.01
CA LEU A 392 -5.75 -13.26 -19.68
C LEU A 392 -5.99 -11.73 -19.69
N GLY A 393 -5.68 -11.08 -20.81
CA GLY A 393 -5.81 -9.64 -21.00
C GLY A 393 -4.95 -8.85 -20.03
N PHE A 394 -3.70 -9.30 -19.81
CA PHE A 394 -2.83 -8.72 -18.78
C PHE A 394 -1.98 -7.56 -19.27
N THR A 395 -1.63 -6.69 -18.31
CA THR A 395 -0.53 -5.73 -18.43
C THR A 395 0.48 -6.04 -17.32
N ALA A 396 1.73 -6.30 -17.70
CA ALA A 396 2.81 -6.59 -16.76
C ALA A 396 3.87 -5.48 -16.78
N GLN A 397 4.44 -5.16 -15.62
CA GLN A 397 5.53 -4.20 -15.48
C GLN A 397 6.69 -4.75 -14.65
N CYS A 398 7.90 -4.45 -15.11
CA CYS A 398 9.16 -4.61 -14.36
C CYS A 398 9.73 -3.21 -14.11
N MET A 399 9.69 -2.75 -12.86
CA MET A 399 9.98 -1.36 -12.50
C MET A 399 11.14 -1.24 -11.51
N PHE A 400 11.99 -0.24 -11.72
CA PHE A 400 13.11 0.11 -10.83
C PHE A 400 13.05 1.58 -10.43
N GLN A 401 13.32 1.83 -9.14
CA GLN A 401 13.35 3.16 -8.55
C GLN A 401 14.54 3.27 -7.61
N GLY A 402 15.25 4.38 -7.65
CA GLY A 402 16.33 4.64 -6.69
C GLY A 402 15.79 4.98 -5.30
N LEU A 403 16.46 4.48 -4.27
CA LEU A 403 16.34 4.93 -2.88
C LEU A 403 17.70 5.43 -2.42
N SER A 404 17.74 6.61 -1.80
CA SER A 404 19.01 7.25 -1.44
C SER A 404 19.34 7.14 0.05
N VAL A 405 20.63 7.14 0.36
CA VAL A 405 21.14 7.27 1.72
C VAL A 405 20.65 8.57 2.36
N ASN A 406 20.56 9.67 1.60
CA ASN A 406 20.02 10.92 2.14
C ASN A 406 18.56 10.76 2.57
N GLN A 407 17.73 10.09 1.77
CA GLN A 407 16.34 9.77 2.11
C GLN A 407 16.25 8.98 3.43
N PHE A 408 17.12 7.99 3.64
CA PHE A 408 17.10 7.16 4.85
C PHE A 408 17.42 7.95 6.12
N LYS A 409 18.37 8.90 6.03
CA LYS A 409 18.79 9.74 7.15
C LYS A 409 17.69 10.70 7.64
N GLN A 410 16.72 11.04 6.80
CA GLN A 410 15.64 11.99 7.17
C GLN A 410 14.74 11.45 8.28
N ALA A 411 14.66 10.12 8.45
CA ALA A 411 13.95 9.51 9.54
C ALA A 411 14.37 10.09 10.90
N ALA A 412 15.69 10.17 11.17
CA ALA A 412 16.22 10.66 12.44
C ALA A 412 15.93 12.15 12.68
N VAL A 413 15.85 12.95 11.60
CA VAL A 413 15.53 14.39 11.67
C VAL A 413 14.07 14.61 12.06
N HIS A 414 13.18 13.72 11.62
CA HIS A 414 11.73 13.85 11.77
C HIS A 414 11.14 12.86 12.78
N GLY A 415 11.80 12.68 13.94
CA GLY A 415 11.27 11.89 15.06
C GLY A 415 11.28 10.36 14.87
N GLY A 416 11.99 9.87 13.84
CA GLY A 416 12.13 8.46 13.52
C GLY A 416 11.01 7.90 12.65
N ASN A 417 11.25 6.74 12.04
CA ASN A 417 10.23 5.90 11.42
C ASN A 417 10.52 4.42 11.68
N SER A 418 9.65 3.53 11.21
CA SER A 418 9.77 2.09 11.46
C SER A 418 10.35 1.31 10.28
N LEU A 419 10.79 1.97 9.20
CA LEU A 419 11.15 1.32 7.93
C LEU A 419 12.48 0.54 7.99
N GLY A 420 13.33 0.82 8.98
CA GLY A 420 14.57 0.08 9.22
C GLY A 420 15.63 0.25 8.13
N LEU A 421 15.72 1.46 7.56
CA LEU A 421 16.69 1.81 6.52
C LEU A 421 17.78 2.77 7.02
N ASP A 422 17.67 3.26 8.26
CA ASP A 422 18.49 4.32 8.84
C ASP A 422 19.97 3.97 8.99
N ASP A 423 20.32 2.68 8.96
CA ASP A 423 21.69 2.16 8.98
C ASP A 423 22.28 1.86 7.60
N ARG A 424 21.52 2.04 6.51
CA ARG A 424 22.03 1.83 5.14
C ARG A 424 22.96 2.96 4.74
N THR A 425 24.17 2.58 4.31
CA THR A 425 25.21 3.51 3.86
C THR A 425 25.36 3.56 2.35
N GLU A 426 24.58 2.78 1.62
CA GLU A 426 24.60 2.70 0.15
C GLU A 426 23.19 2.94 -0.42
N ASN A 427 23.14 3.51 -1.63
CA ASN A 427 21.88 3.68 -2.36
C ASN A 427 21.35 2.33 -2.83
N LEU A 428 20.03 2.15 -2.77
CA LEU A 428 19.34 0.93 -3.15
C LEU A 428 18.48 1.15 -4.41
N ILE A 429 18.12 0.04 -5.05
CA ILE A 429 17.04 -0.05 -6.02
C ILE A 429 15.85 -0.68 -5.31
N MET A 430 14.73 0.03 -5.31
CA MET A 430 13.41 -0.52 -5.01
C MET A 430 12.80 -1.07 -6.30
N PHE A 431 12.50 -2.35 -6.30
CA PHE A 431 11.91 -3.07 -7.41
C PHE A 431 10.42 -3.30 -7.20
N LEU A 432 9.65 -3.20 -8.28
CA LEU A 432 8.25 -3.62 -8.35
C LEU A 432 8.04 -4.49 -9.59
N GLY A 433 7.67 -5.75 -9.35
CA GLY A 433 7.04 -6.60 -10.35
C GLY A 433 5.53 -6.47 -10.22
N MET A 434 4.86 -6.03 -11.27
CA MET A 434 3.42 -5.79 -11.27
C MET A 434 2.76 -6.56 -12.42
N LEU A 435 1.60 -7.16 -12.15
CA LEU A 435 0.73 -7.70 -13.18
C LEU A 435 -0.73 -7.34 -12.87
N ALA A 436 -1.39 -6.67 -13.81
CA ALA A 436 -2.82 -6.39 -13.79
C ALA A 436 -3.52 -7.30 -14.80
N TYR A 437 -4.63 -7.94 -14.43
CA TYR A 437 -5.33 -8.92 -15.27
C TYR A 437 -6.86 -8.86 -15.09
N LYS A 438 -7.60 -9.50 -15.99
CA LYS A 438 -9.08 -9.41 -16.04
C LYS A 438 -9.80 -10.65 -15.56
N ASP A 439 -9.24 -11.83 -15.75
CA ASP A 439 -9.88 -13.11 -15.39
C ASP A 439 -9.41 -13.62 -14.02
N PRO A 440 -10.26 -13.59 -12.97
CA PRO A 440 -9.89 -14.07 -11.64
C PRO A 440 -9.71 -15.59 -11.58
N SER A 441 -10.22 -16.37 -12.55
CA SER A 441 -10.07 -17.83 -12.54
C SER A 441 -8.61 -18.29 -12.69
N LEU A 442 -7.74 -17.41 -13.18
CA LEU A 442 -6.31 -17.64 -13.35
C LEU A 442 -5.44 -17.05 -12.22
N GLU A 443 -6.05 -16.55 -11.14
CA GLU A 443 -5.34 -15.95 -10.00
C GLU A 443 -4.21 -16.86 -9.46
N SER A 444 -4.48 -18.16 -9.31
CA SER A 444 -3.47 -19.10 -8.79
C SER A 444 -2.25 -19.22 -9.71
N LEU A 445 -2.47 -19.23 -11.04
CA LEU A 445 -1.38 -19.26 -12.02
C LEU A 445 -0.58 -17.96 -11.98
N VAL A 446 -1.29 -16.82 -11.96
CA VAL A 446 -0.68 -15.49 -11.91
C VAL A 446 0.20 -15.35 -10.67
N ASN A 447 -0.33 -15.65 -9.49
CA ASN A 447 0.40 -15.55 -8.23
C ASN A 447 1.60 -16.48 -8.18
N ALA A 448 1.48 -17.71 -8.71
CA ALA A 448 2.59 -18.65 -8.76
C ALA A 448 3.75 -18.15 -9.64
N LYS A 449 3.46 -17.68 -10.86
CA LYS A 449 4.48 -17.16 -11.78
C LYS A 449 5.11 -15.86 -11.27
N MET A 450 4.31 -14.93 -10.75
CA MET A 450 4.81 -13.68 -10.17
C MET A 450 5.71 -13.94 -8.95
N THR A 451 5.35 -14.88 -8.08
CA THR A 451 6.18 -15.28 -6.94
C THR A 451 7.47 -15.91 -7.41
N ALA A 452 7.42 -16.85 -8.36
CA ALA A 452 8.60 -17.52 -8.90
C ALA A 452 9.59 -16.51 -9.52
N TRP A 453 9.09 -15.57 -10.33
CA TRP A 453 9.90 -14.53 -10.96
C TRP A 453 10.65 -13.68 -9.92
N VAL A 454 9.94 -13.18 -8.90
CA VAL A 454 10.56 -12.33 -7.88
C VAL A 454 11.50 -13.11 -6.96
N ASP A 455 11.16 -14.34 -6.59
CA ASP A 455 12.05 -15.20 -5.80
C ASP A 455 13.35 -15.52 -6.54
N GLU A 456 13.31 -15.66 -7.86
CA GLU A 456 14.50 -15.89 -8.67
C GLU A 456 15.41 -14.65 -8.70
N ILE A 457 14.83 -13.45 -8.86
CA ILE A 457 15.57 -12.18 -8.76
C ILE A 457 16.23 -12.07 -7.38
N LYS A 458 15.48 -12.37 -6.30
CA LYS A 458 16.01 -12.34 -4.93
C LYS A 458 17.21 -13.27 -4.76
N LYS A 459 17.12 -14.51 -5.24
CA LYS A 459 18.23 -15.48 -5.20
C LYS A 459 19.42 -14.99 -6.01
N PHE A 460 19.19 -14.41 -7.18
CA PHE A 460 20.26 -13.87 -8.01
C PHE A 460 20.95 -12.68 -7.34
N ALA A 461 20.21 -11.74 -6.76
CA ALA A 461 20.75 -10.63 -5.99
C ALA A 461 21.63 -11.11 -4.83
N ALA A 462 21.17 -12.11 -4.07
CA ALA A 462 21.97 -12.73 -3.00
C ALA A 462 23.25 -13.39 -3.53
N SER A 463 23.20 -14.05 -4.69
CA SER A 463 24.39 -14.63 -5.33
C SER A 463 25.44 -13.58 -5.74
N LYS A 464 25.03 -12.32 -5.87
CA LYS A 464 25.88 -11.16 -6.18
C LYS A 464 26.26 -10.35 -4.93
N GLY A 465 25.82 -10.74 -3.74
CA GLY A 465 25.98 -9.95 -2.51
C GLY A 465 25.29 -8.58 -2.54
N ALA A 466 24.24 -8.48 -3.36
CA ALA A 466 23.50 -7.26 -3.64
C ALA A 466 22.11 -7.24 -3.01
N ASP A 467 21.69 -8.29 -2.32
CA ASP A 467 20.39 -8.35 -1.65
C ASP A 467 20.27 -7.33 -0.49
N ASP A 468 19.05 -6.83 -0.28
CA ASP A 468 18.62 -6.16 0.95
C ASP A 468 17.30 -6.80 1.41
N GLU A 469 17.07 -6.86 2.71
CA GLU A 469 15.87 -7.47 3.27
C GLU A 469 14.62 -6.60 3.07
N TYR A 470 14.80 -5.27 2.93
CA TYR A 470 13.73 -4.29 2.91
C TYR A 470 12.69 -4.57 1.82
N LEU A 471 11.41 -4.55 2.21
CA LEU A 471 10.26 -4.65 1.31
C LEU A 471 9.37 -3.43 1.49
N PHE A 472 9.09 -2.72 0.40
CA PHE A 472 8.21 -1.57 0.45
C PHE A 472 6.75 -2.00 0.63
N LEU A 473 6.21 -1.79 1.83
CA LEU A 473 4.89 -2.27 2.24
C LEU A 473 3.76 -1.92 1.26
N ASN A 474 3.81 -0.72 0.67
CA ASN A 474 2.79 -0.25 -0.27
C ASN A 474 2.77 -1.03 -1.60
N TYR A 475 3.81 -1.81 -1.91
CA TYR A 475 3.90 -2.68 -3.08
C TYR A 475 3.88 -4.16 -2.75
N ALA A 476 3.99 -4.50 -1.46
CA ALA A 476 4.05 -5.88 -1.03
C ALA A 476 2.70 -6.57 -1.18
N ASP A 477 2.75 -7.86 -1.50
CA ASP A 477 1.61 -8.77 -1.44
C ASP A 477 1.53 -9.49 -0.09
N LEU A 478 0.37 -10.05 0.23
CA LEU A 478 0.14 -10.83 1.44
C LEU A 478 1.05 -12.07 1.59
N SER A 479 1.67 -12.58 0.52
CA SER A 479 2.68 -13.63 0.58
C SER A 479 4.04 -13.13 1.06
N GLN A 480 4.25 -11.81 1.06
CA GLN A 480 5.44 -11.15 1.57
C GLN A 480 5.23 -10.66 3.01
N SER A 481 6.34 -10.46 3.74
CA SER A 481 6.33 -10.03 5.14
C SER A 481 7.04 -8.68 5.31
N PRO A 482 6.49 -7.55 4.81
CA PRO A 482 7.16 -6.26 4.86
C PRO A 482 7.47 -5.78 6.29
N LEU A 483 6.60 -6.04 7.26
CA LEU A 483 6.88 -5.64 8.65
C LEU A 483 8.10 -6.38 9.26
N ARG A 484 8.40 -7.62 8.81
CA ARG A 484 9.63 -8.33 9.20
C ARG A 484 10.87 -7.72 8.56
N SER A 485 10.73 -7.22 7.33
CA SER A 485 11.84 -6.63 6.57
C SER A 485 12.45 -5.38 7.19
N TYR A 486 11.75 -4.76 8.14
CA TYR A 486 12.23 -3.59 8.87
C TYR A 486 13.26 -3.92 9.97
N GLY A 487 13.56 -5.21 10.15
CA GLY A 487 14.49 -5.73 11.15
C GLY A 487 13.83 -6.03 12.50
N GLU A 488 14.39 -7.02 13.21
CA GLU A 488 13.84 -7.55 14.46
C GLU A 488 13.62 -6.49 15.55
N LYS A 489 14.50 -5.48 15.64
CA LYS A 489 14.36 -4.37 16.60
C LYS A 489 13.11 -3.54 16.33
N ASN A 490 12.84 -3.20 15.07
CA ASN A 490 11.66 -2.42 14.69
C ASN A 490 10.40 -3.24 14.81
N LEU A 491 10.44 -4.52 14.43
CA LEU A 491 9.33 -5.44 14.61
C LEU A 491 8.96 -5.59 16.10
N ALA A 492 9.94 -5.80 16.97
CA ALA A 492 9.73 -5.89 18.41
C ALA A 492 9.21 -4.58 19.00
N PHE A 493 9.75 -3.43 18.58
CA PHE A 493 9.25 -2.11 18.95
C PHE A 493 7.76 -1.94 18.58
N MET A 494 7.41 -2.20 17.32
CA MET A 494 6.02 -2.08 16.85
C MET A 494 5.09 -3.03 17.62
N LYS A 495 5.51 -4.28 17.87
CA LYS A 495 4.73 -5.21 18.71
C LYS A 495 4.50 -4.65 20.12
N GLY A 496 5.51 -4.04 20.74
CA GLY A 496 5.39 -3.35 22.03
C GLY A 496 4.42 -2.17 22.00
N VAL A 497 4.45 -1.36 20.94
CA VAL A 497 3.49 -0.24 20.76
C VAL A 497 2.07 -0.76 20.58
N ALA A 498 1.86 -1.79 19.76
CA ALA A 498 0.55 -2.42 19.60
C ALA A 498 0.03 -2.96 20.95
N ASP A 499 0.89 -3.60 21.75
CA ASP A 499 0.51 -4.08 23.07
C ASP A 499 0.12 -2.96 24.05
N LYS A 500 0.78 -1.79 23.95
CA LYS A 500 0.49 -0.63 24.79
C LYS A 500 -0.84 0.04 24.44
N TYR A 501 -1.12 0.24 23.15
CA TYR A 501 -2.28 1.03 22.68
C TYR A 501 -3.49 0.17 22.26
N ASP A 502 -3.27 -1.12 22.03
CA ASP A 502 -4.30 -2.11 21.68
C ASP A 502 -4.06 -3.43 22.46
N PRO A 503 -4.18 -3.42 23.81
CA PRO A 503 -3.89 -4.58 24.64
C PRO A 503 -4.82 -5.78 24.34
N ARG A 504 -5.97 -5.53 23.70
CA ARG A 504 -6.94 -6.55 23.29
C ARG A 504 -6.70 -7.08 21.88
N GLY A 505 -5.79 -6.48 21.11
CA GLY A 505 -5.50 -6.86 19.73
C GLY A 505 -6.67 -6.62 18.78
N VAL A 506 -7.49 -5.60 19.00
CA VAL A 506 -8.57 -5.17 18.09
C VAL A 506 -8.04 -5.02 16.66
N PHE A 507 -6.97 -4.26 16.45
CA PHE A 507 -6.43 -4.02 15.12
C PHE A 507 -5.64 -5.21 14.57
N GLN A 508 -5.35 -6.20 15.41
CA GLN A 508 -4.73 -7.47 15.03
C GLN A 508 -5.75 -8.55 14.65
N LEU A 509 -6.96 -8.47 15.21
CA LEU A 509 -7.95 -9.54 15.16
C LEU A 509 -9.27 -9.12 14.50
N ASN A 510 -9.77 -7.92 14.80
CA ASN A 510 -11.05 -7.39 14.28
C ASN A 510 -10.88 -6.70 12.93
N VAL A 511 -9.68 -6.21 12.64
CA VAL A 511 -9.29 -5.72 11.31
C VAL A 511 -8.44 -6.80 10.62
N PRO A 512 -9.03 -7.67 9.77
CA PRO A 512 -8.37 -8.89 9.33
C PRO A 512 -7.34 -8.71 8.22
N GLY A 513 -7.52 -7.71 7.35
CA GLY A 513 -6.66 -7.50 6.19
C GLY A 513 -5.57 -6.44 6.36
N GLY A 514 -4.73 -6.30 5.33
CA GLY A 514 -3.45 -5.62 5.43
C GLY A 514 -2.41 -6.45 6.19
N PHE A 515 -1.22 -5.88 6.38
CA PHE A 515 -0.11 -6.55 7.08
C PHE A 515 -0.27 -6.41 8.59
N LYS A 516 -0.30 -7.55 9.30
CA LYS A 516 -0.54 -7.59 10.75
C LYS A 516 0.69 -8.02 11.52
N LEU A 517 1.00 -7.30 12.59
CA LEU A 517 2.11 -7.62 13.49
C LEU A 517 1.96 -9.01 14.13
N SER A 518 0.72 -9.47 14.35
CA SER A 518 0.40 -10.81 14.86
C SER A 518 0.77 -11.95 13.90
N LYS A 519 0.88 -11.67 12.60
CA LYS A 519 1.28 -12.63 11.55
C LYS A 519 2.76 -12.45 11.15
N ALA A 520 3.34 -11.32 11.53
CA ALA A 520 4.71 -10.92 11.24
C ALA A 520 5.70 -11.30 12.34
#